data_AF-D5P380-F1
#
_entry.id   AF-D5P380-F1
#
_cell.length_a   1.000
_cell.length_b   1.000
_cell.length_c   1.000
_cell.angle_alpha   90.00
_cell.angle_beta   90.00
_cell.angle_gamma   90.00
#
_symmetry.space_group_name_H-M   'P 1'
#
loop_
_entity.id
_entity.type
_entity.pdbx_description
1 polymer ?
#
loop_
_entity_poly.entity_id
_entity_poly.type
_entity_poly.pdbx_seq_one_letter_code
_entity_poly.pdbx_strand_id
1 'polypeptide(L)'
;MALVLATVLVVILAAAVGAELFLRHLAGSKVASAVACEVQDSATVSFASTPPMLWQYFSGRYPDISVQTAGNQVRSAKGMKVNINIKDLHLSDANNSKGTIGALNGTITWSSDGIKQSIQDAIPVLGSFVTSQVTTNPGDGTIQLKGLLDSATVKPQIANNGLSLQVVNLTALGSKMSTDKVQTNLDNLTSKATQNYPLGIHADNVKVTDTGVEATFSTTNATIPAASSSSQTGQDCFSGV
;
A
#
# COMPACT_ATOMS: atom_id res chain seq x y z
N MET A 1 -33.51 -27.21 36.84
CA MET A 1 -32.99 -27.76 35.56
C MET A 1 -32.86 -26.67 34.49
N ALA A 2 -33.95 -26.02 34.06
CA ALA A 2 -33.90 -24.99 33.01
C ALA A 2 -32.98 -23.79 33.33
N LEU A 3 -33.00 -23.28 34.57
CA LEU A 3 -32.14 -22.16 35.00
C LEU A 3 -30.64 -22.50 34.93
N VAL A 4 -30.26 -23.70 35.38
CA VAL A 4 -28.86 -24.16 35.35
C VAL A 4 -28.37 -24.30 33.91
N LEU A 5 -29.19 -24.87 33.02
CA LEU A 5 -28.85 -25.00 31.60
C LEU A 5 -28.70 -23.62 30.93
N ALA A 6 -29.60 -22.68 31.23
CA ALA A 6 -29.55 -21.33 30.69
C ALA A 6 -28.28 -20.59 31.15
N THR A 7 -27.92 -20.70 32.43
CA THR A 7 -26.68 -20.10 32.95
C THR A 7 -25.43 -20.70 32.31
N VAL A 8 -25.37 -22.02 32.16
CA VAL A 8 -24.24 -22.70 31.49
C VAL A 8 -24.12 -22.23 30.03
N LEU A 9 -25.24 -22.10 29.32
CA LEU A 9 -25.24 -21.61 27.95
C LEU A 9 -24.72 -20.17 27.85
N VAL A 10 -25.15 -19.27 28.75
CA VAL A 10 -24.67 -17.87 28.77
C VAL A 10 -23.17 -17.81 29.06
N VAL A 11 -22.65 -18.62 29.98
CA VAL A 11 -21.21 -18.68 30.28
C VAL A 11 -20.41 -19.16 29.07
N ILE A 12 -20.90 -20.18 28.36
CA ILE A 12 -20.26 -20.69 27.13
C ILE A 12 -20.24 -19.61 26.05
N LEU A 13 -21.36 -18.91 25.85
CA LEU A 13 -21.45 -17.81 24.88
C LEU A 13 -20.52 -16.66 25.26
N ALA A 14 -20.45 -16.28 26.54
CA ALA A 14 -19.55 -15.23 27.01
C ALA A 14 -18.08 -15.60 26.82
N ALA A 15 -17.70 -16.85 27.10
CA ALA A 15 -16.35 -17.36 26.87
C ALA A 15 -16.00 -17.36 25.37
N ALA A 16 -16.95 -17.76 24.51
CA ALA A 16 -16.77 -17.72 23.05
C ALA A 16 -16.58 -16.28 22.54
N VAL A 17 -17.38 -15.32 23.02
CA VAL A 17 -17.24 -13.90 22.69
C VAL A 17 -15.90 -13.33 23.20
N GLY A 18 -15.48 -13.69 24.41
CA GLY A 18 -14.19 -13.28 24.96
C GLY A 18 -12.99 -13.82 24.16
N ALA A 19 -13.02 -15.11 23.81
CA ALA A 19 -12.01 -15.76 22.99
C ALA A 19 -11.93 -15.16 21.57
N GLU A 20 -13.08 -14.86 20.97
CA GLU A 20 -13.21 -14.17 19.68
C GLU A 20 -12.54 -12.79 19.70
N LEU A 21 -12.87 -11.95 20.69
CA LEU A 21 -12.29 -10.60 20.81
C LEU A 21 -10.78 -10.66 21.05
N PHE A 22 -10.32 -11.60 21.89
CA PHE A 22 -8.91 -11.80 22.17
C PHE A 22 -8.14 -12.24 20.92
N LEU A 23 -8.64 -13.23 20.18
CA LEU A 23 -8.02 -13.68 18.93
C LEU A 23 -8.04 -12.59 17.85
N ARG A 24 -9.12 -11.83 17.72
CA ARG A 24 -9.19 -10.69 16.79
C ARG A 24 -8.13 -9.64 17.11
N HIS A 25 -7.91 -9.36 18.39
CA HIS A 25 -6.90 -8.40 18.83
C HIS A 25 -5.47 -8.94 18.62
N LEU A 26 -5.23 -10.21 18.92
CA LEU A 26 -3.93 -10.85 18.68
C LEU A 26 -3.60 -10.93 17.19
N ALA A 27 -4.51 -11.43 16.36
CA ALA A 27 -4.32 -11.50 14.91
C ALA A 27 -4.11 -10.10 14.31
N GLY A 28 -4.94 -9.12 14.69
CA GLY A 28 -4.79 -7.73 14.24
C GLY A 28 -3.46 -7.12 14.64
N SER A 29 -3.03 -7.28 15.89
CA SER A 29 -1.76 -6.69 16.38
C SER A 29 -0.54 -7.32 15.73
N LYS A 30 -0.55 -8.64 15.45
CA LYS A 30 0.54 -9.33 14.77
C LYS A 30 0.68 -8.88 13.32
N VAL A 31 -0.41 -8.89 12.55
CA VAL A 31 -0.40 -8.42 11.16
C VAL A 31 -0.05 -6.93 11.09
N ALA A 32 -0.62 -6.11 11.98
CA ALA A 32 -0.30 -4.68 12.06
C ALA A 32 1.19 -4.44 12.34
N SER A 33 1.81 -5.24 13.21
CA SER A 33 3.23 -5.12 13.55
C SER A 33 4.14 -5.53 12.38
N ALA A 34 3.78 -6.60 11.66
CA ALA A 34 4.51 -7.03 10.47
C ALA A 34 4.42 -6.02 9.32
N VAL A 35 3.22 -5.52 9.06
CA VAL A 35 3.01 -4.43 8.10
C VAL A 35 3.78 -3.20 8.54
N ALA A 36 3.78 -2.85 9.82
CA ALA A 36 4.50 -1.68 10.34
C ALA A 36 6.03 -1.80 10.19
N CYS A 37 6.58 -3.01 10.33
CA CYS A 37 7.98 -3.30 10.05
C CYS A 37 8.32 -3.05 8.56
N GLU A 38 7.46 -3.53 7.66
CA GLU A 38 7.66 -3.44 6.21
C GLU A 38 7.51 -2.02 5.66
N VAL A 39 6.45 -1.32 6.10
CA VAL A 39 6.16 0.05 5.67
C VAL A 39 6.89 1.09 6.51
N GLN A 40 7.57 0.69 7.59
CA GLN A 40 8.25 1.58 8.54
C GLN A 40 7.33 2.69 9.11
N ASP A 41 6.02 2.43 9.20
CA ASP A 41 5.00 3.31 9.78
C ASP A 41 3.94 2.47 10.48
N SER A 42 3.20 3.05 11.41
CA SER A 42 2.08 2.35 12.05
C SER A 42 0.99 1.95 11.05
N ALA A 43 0.45 0.75 11.23
CA ALA A 43 -0.64 0.22 10.42
C ALA A 43 -1.76 -0.31 11.30
N THR A 44 -3.01 -0.13 10.87
CA THR A 44 -4.20 -0.69 11.49
C THR A 44 -4.77 -1.75 10.56
N VAL A 45 -5.06 -2.93 11.13
CA VAL A 45 -5.64 -4.06 10.40
C VAL A 45 -7.01 -4.36 11.00
N SER A 46 -8.02 -4.45 10.14
CA SER A 46 -9.39 -4.78 10.50
C SER A 46 -9.84 -6.02 9.72
N PHE A 47 -10.54 -6.91 10.39
CA PHE A 47 -11.13 -8.11 9.80
C PHE A 47 -12.64 -7.99 9.74
N ALA A 48 -13.29 -8.72 8.83
CA ALA A 48 -14.74 -8.88 8.80
C ALA A 48 -15.31 -9.27 10.17
N SER A 49 -16.47 -8.69 10.51
CA SER A 49 -17.20 -9.01 11.75
C SER A 49 -17.97 -10.34 11.68
N THR A 50 -18.18 -10.89 10.48
CA THR A 50 -18.90 -12.16 10.25
C THR A 50 -18.25 -12.91 9.08
N PRO A 51 -17.94 -14.23 9.19
CA PRO A 51 -18.13 -15.10 10.36
C PRO A 51 -17.15 -14.75 11.51
N PRO A 52 -17.33 -15.28 12.74
CA PRO A 52 -16.39 -15.03 13.84
C PRO A 52 -14.94 -15.42 13.47
N MET A 53 -13.95 -14.64 13.92
CA MET A 53 -12.50 -14.87 13.77
C MET A 53 -12.08 -16.28 14.17
N LEU A 54 -12.66 -16.86 15.22
CA LEU A 54 -12.43 -18.26 15.58
C LEU A 54 -12.72 -19.19 14.41
N TRP A 55 -13.88 -19.00 13.76
CA TRP A 55 -14.26 -19.77 12.58
C TRP A 55 -13.37 -19.46 11.38
N GLN A 56 -13.02 -18.20 11.16
CA GLN A 56 -12.11 -17.78 10.08
C GLN A 56 -10.73 -18.45 10.24
N TYR A 57 -10.19 -18.46 11.46
CA TYR A 57 -8.91 -19.08 11.79
C TYR A 57 -8.93 -20.59 11.55
N PHE A 58 -9.95 -21.30 12.05
CA PHE A 58 -10.07 -22.75 11.86
C PHE A 58 -10.33 -23.15 10.40
N SER A 59 -11.12 -22.37 9.67
CA SER A 59 -11.42 -22.64 8.25
C SER A 59 -10.32 -22.18 7.31
N GLY A 60 -9.39 -21.34 7.76
CA GLY A 60 -8.39 -20.67 6.93
C GLY A 60 -9.00 -19.67 5.94
N ARG A 61 -10.25 -19.25 6.14
CA ARG A 61 -10.99 -18.36 5.22
C ARG A 61 -11.29 -17.03 5.87
N TYR A 62 -10.83 -15.97 5.22
CA TYR A 62 -11.00 -14.59 5.65
C TYR A 62 -11.76 -13.85 4.54
N PRO A 63 -13.05 -13.53 4.75
CA PRO A 63 -13.87 -12.95 3.69
C PRO A 63 -13.53 -11.49 3.40
N ASP A 64 -13.10 -10.73 4.40
CA ASP A 64 -12.69 -9.33 4.24
C ASP A 64 -11.60 -8.96 5.25
N ILE A 65 -10.51 -8.39 4.74
CA ILE A 65 -9.40 -7.83 5.52
C ILE A 65 -9.12 -6.44 4.97
N SER A 66 -9.13 -5.44 5.86
CA SER A 66 -8.76 -4.06 5.54
C SER A 66 -7.48 -3.69 6.28
N VAL A 67 -6.49 -3.20 5.55
CA VAL A 67 -5.21 -2.71 6.08
C VAL A 67 -5.08 -1.24 5.74
N GLN A 68 -4.80 -0.40 6.74
CA GLN A 68 -4.63 1.03 6.56
C GLN A 68 -3.36 1.49 7.27
N THR A 69 -2.46 2.18 6.57
CA THR A 69 -1.31 2.83 7.21
C THR A 69 -1.70 4.18 7.81
N ALA A 70 -0.95 4.65 8.81
CA ALA A 70 -1.22 5.95 9.44
C ALA A 70 -0.99 7.13 8.49
N GLY A 71 -0.09 6.97 7.51
CA GLY A 71 0.14 7.97 6.47
C GLY A 71 1.34 8.88 6.72
N ASN A 72 2.18 8.54 7.71
CA ASN A 72 3.38 9.30 8.00
C ASN A 72 4.47 8.98 6.98
N GLN A 73 4.60 7.70 6.61
CA GLN A 73 5.58 7.22 5.63
C GLN A 73 5.26 5.81 5.12
N VAL A 74 5.83 5.47 3.98
CA VAL A 74 5.98 4.09 3.49
C VAL A 74 7.43 3.90 3.08
N ARG A 75 8.18 3.12 3.86
CA ARG A 75 9.63 2.99 3.78
C ARG A 75 10.28 4.39 3.83
N SER A 76 11.09 4.71 2.84
CA SER A 76 11.74 6.02 2.72
C SER A 76 10.81 7.14 2.20
N ALA A 77 9.62 6.82 1.68
CA ALA A 77 8.70 7.82 1.16
C ALA A 77 7.85 8.42 2.29
N LYS A 78 7.90 9.73 2.49
CA LYS A 78 7.17 10.48 3.51
C LYS A 78 5.77 10.90 3.04
N GLY A 79 4.84 11.05 3.97
CA GLY A 79 3.48 11.55 3.73
C GLY A 79 2.64 10.66 2.81
N MET A 80 2.95 9.35 2.76
CA MET A 80 2.26 8.37 1.95
C MET A 80 1.36 7.50 2.82
N LYS A 81 0.09 7.41 2.44
CA LYS A 81 -0.92 6.56 3.08
C LYS A 81 -1.39 5.48 2.11
N VAL A 82 -1.52 4.26 2.62
CA VAL A 82 -1.93 3.09 1.86
C VAL A 82 -3.13 2.46 2.54
N ASN A 83 -4.17 2.20 1.77
CA ASN A 83 -5.34 1.45 2.20
C ASN A 83 -5.50 0.25 1.26
N ILE A 84 -5.62 -0.95 1.80
CA ILE A 84 -5.76 -2.19 1.04
C ILE A 84 -6.96 -2.94 1.61
N ASN A 85 -7.83 -3.41 0.73
CA ASN A 85 -8.96 -4.27 1.06
C ASN A 85 -8.79 -5.59 0.29
N ILE A 86 -8.70 -6.69 1.03
CA ILE A 86 -8.55 -8.04 0.51
C ILE A 86 -9.85 -8.77 0.76
N LYS A 87 -10.40 -9.40 -0.27
CA LYS A 87 -11.63 -10.19 -0.23
C LYS A 87 -11.37 -11.64 -0.57
N ASP A 88 -12.06 -12.51 0.14
CA ASP A 88 -12.02 -13.96 -0.05
C ASP A 88 -10.59 -14.52 -0.04
N LEU A 89 -9.84 -14.21 1.03
CA LEU A 89 -8.53 -14.79 1.27
C LEU A 89 -8.70 -16.20 1.84
N HIS A 90 -8.21 -17.19 1.11
CA HIS A 90 -8.16 -18.58 1.55
C HIS A 90 -6.71 -18.97 1.75
N LEU A 91 -6.31 -19.27 2.98
CA LEU A 91 -5.00 -19.80 3.29
C LEU A 91 -5.01 -21.32 3.13
N SER A 92 -4.06 -21.85 2.36
CA SER A 92 -3.89 -23.29 2.17
C SER A 92 -2.45 -23.58 1.79
N ASP A 93 -1.82 -24.49 2.51
CA ASP A 93 -0.47 -25.00 2.21
C ASP A 93 -0.56 -26.23 1.28
N ALA A 94 -0.89 -26.00 0.01
CA ALA A 94 -1.00 -27.06 -0.99
C ALA A 94 -0.52 -26.58 -2.37
N ASN A 95 -0.02 -27.51 -3.20
CA ASN A 95 0.33 -27.27 -4.61
C ASN A 95 1.29 -26.09 -4.85
N ASN A 96 2.32 -25.94 -4.00
CA ASN A 96 3.28 -24.83 -4.09
C ASN A 96 2.62 -23.42 -4.02
N SER A 97 1.51 -23.32 -3.28
CA SER A 97 0.83 -22.08 -2.95
C SER A 97 0.64 -21.96 -1.43
N LYS A 98 0.60 -20.72 -0.92
CA LYS A 98 0.18 -20.41 0.46
C LYS A 98 -1.31 -20.07 0.57
N GLY A 99 -2.02 -20.01 -0.55
CA GLY A 99 -3.42 -19.62 -0.58
C GLY A 99 -3.84 -18.87 -1.83
N THR A 100 -5.09 -18.46 -1.85
CA THR A 100 -5.71 -17.70 -2.95
C THR A 100 -6.42 -16.46 -2.43
N ILE A 101 -6.49 -15.43 -3.26
CA ILE A 101 -7.23 -14.20 -3.01
C ILE A 101 -8.28 -14.04 -4.11
N GLY A 102 -9.56 -13.92 -3.73
CA GLY A 102 -10.63 -13.66 -4.69
C GLY A 102 -10.51 -12.28 -5.32
N ALA A 103 -10.30 -11.23 -4.51
CA ALA A 103 -10.01 -9.89 -5.00
C ALA A 103 -9.17 -9.08 -4.02
N LEU A 104 -8.37 -8.14 -4.54
CA LEU A 104 -7.68 -7.14 -3.75
C LEU A 104 -7.89 -5.78 -4.41
N ASN A 105 -8.19 -4.77 -3.60
CA ASN A 105 -8.30 -3.38 -4.02
C ASN A 105 -7.44 -2.50 -3.11
N GLY A 106 -6.56 -1.70 -3.70
CA GLY A 106 -5.68 -0.79 -2.99
C GLY A 106 -5.92 0.66 -3.40
N THR A 107 -5.79 1.58 -2.47
CA THR A 107 -5.72 3.02 -2.70
C THR A 107 -4.48 3.56 -2.02
N ILE A 108 -3.62 4.22 -2.80
CA ILE A 108 -2.44 4.92 -2.31
C ILE A 108 -2.69 6.41 -2.48
N THR A 109 -2.49 7.17 -1.41
CA THR A 109 -2.54 8.62 -1.42
C THR A 109 -1.20 9.18 -0.98
N TRP A 110 -0.66 10.14 -1.72
CA TRP A 110 0.61 10.77 -1.41
C TRP A 110 0.44 12.29 -1.42
N SER A 111 0.66 12.92 -0.25
CA SER A 111 0.49 14.37 -0.13
C SER A 111 1.60 15.14 -0.84
N SER A 112 1.30 16.35 -1.30
CA SER A 112 2.29 17.27 -1.89
C SER A 112 3.47 17.53 -0.96
N ASP A 113 3.22 17.67 0.34
CA ASP A 113 4.27 17.82 1.36
C ASP A 113 5.10 16.55 1.52
N GLY A 114 4.45 15.37 1.46
CA GLY A 114 5.13 14.08 1.47
C GLY A 114 6.05 13.88 0.26
N ILE A 115 5.58 14.26 -0.94
CA ILE A 115 6.37 14.23 -2.18
C ILE A 115 7.58 15.14 -2.04
N LYS A 116 7.37 16.38 -1.55
CA LYS A 116 8.45 17.35 -1.29
C LYS A 116 9.51 16.74 -0.39
N GLN A 117 9.12 16.26 0.78
CA GLN A 117 10.06 15.73 1.77
C GLN A 117 10.80 14.49 1.25
N SER A 118 10.12 13.59 0.55
CA SER A 118 10.73 12.37 0.02
C SER A 118 11.81 12.67 -1.03
N ILE A 119 11.59 13.66 -1.90
CA ILE A 119 12.58 14.06 -2.91
C ILE A 119 13.79 14.71 -2.23
N GLN A 120 13.56 15.54 -1.21
CA GLN A 120 14.62 16.17 -0.43
C GLN A 120 15.50 15.14 0.30
N ASP A 121 14.88 14.13 0.90
CA ASP A 121 15.57 13.06 1.62
C ASP A 121 16.35 12.13 0.66
N ALA A 122 15.75 11.78 -0.49
CA ALA A 122 16.33 10.82 -1.43
C ALA A 122 17.48 11.39 -2.26
N ILE A 123 17.48 12.70 -2.54
CA ILE A 123 18.52 13.34 -3.34
C ILE A 123 19.04 14.58 -2.59
N PRO A 124 19.93 14.41 -1.59
CA PRO A 124 20.45 15.51 -0.77
C PRO A 124 21.14 16.61 -1.60
N VAL A 125 21.75 16.23 -2.73
CA VAL A 125 22.38 17.15 -3.68
C VAL A 125 21.35 18.04 -4.40
N LEU A 126 20.13 17.53 -4.60
CA LEU A 126 18.97 18.31 -5.04
C LEU A 126 18.20 18.90 -3.85
N GLY A 127 18.54 18.61 -2.60
CA GLY A 127 17.89 19.14 -1.41
C GLY A 127 18.01 20.67 -1.31
N SER A 128 19.04 21.27 -1.92
CA SER A 128 19.16 22.73 -2.13
C SER A 128 18.43 23.24 -3.38
N PHE A 129 18.13 22.35 -4.33
CA PHE A 129 17.45 22.60 -5.62
C PHE A 129 15.91 22.50 -5.48
N VAL A 130 15.39 21.54 -4.72
CA VAL A 130 13.96 21.23 -4.50
C VAL A 130 13.50 21.80 -3.16
N THR A 131 13.78 23.07 -2.90
CA THR A 131 13.56 23.70 -1.58
C THR A 131 12.17 24.27 -1.38
N SER A 132 11.45 24.66 -2.43
CA SER A 132 10.35 25.61 -2.24
C SER A 132 8.97 24.96 -2.21
N GLN A 133 8.52 24.32 -3.30
CA GLN A 133 7.09 24.05 -3.45
C GLN A 133 6.78 22.87 -4.38
N VAL A 134 5.85 22.04 -3.95
CA VAL A 134 5.14 21.08 -4.80
C VAL A 134 3.74 21.65 -5.00
N THR A 135 3.36 21.92 -6.24
CA THR A 135 2.03 22.42 -6.60
C THR A 135 1.32 21.38 -7.45
N THR A 136 0.09 21.06 -7.08
CA THR A 136 -0.77 20.19 -7.87
C THR A 136 -1.67 21.00 -8.77
N ASN A 137 -1.96 20.46 -9.94
CA ASN A 137 -2.95 20.98 -10.87
C ASN A 137 -3.85 19.82 -11.31
N PRO A 138 -4.99 19.60 -10.60
CA PRO A 138 -5.93 18.53 -10.91
C PRO A 138 -6.55 18.65 -12.31
N GLY A 139 -6.78 19.88 -12.79
CA GLY A 139 -7.38 20.14 -14.10
C GLY A 139 -6.52 19.60 -15.25
N ASP A 140 -5.21 19.79 -15.18
CA ASP A 140 -4.27 19.27 -16.17
C ASP A 140 -3.78 17.84 -15.83
N GLY A 141 -4.06 17.39 -14.60
CA GLY A 141 -3.56 16.14 -14.03
C GLY A 141 -2.04 16.19 -13.82
N THR A 142 -1.47 17.34 -13.45
CA THR A 142 -0.02 17.54 -13.35
C THR A 142 0.43 17.95 -11.96
N ILE A 143 1.69 17.67 -11.66
CA ILE A 143 2.40 18.08 -10.45
C ILE A 143 3.60 18.90 -10.89
N GLN A 144 3.73 20.07 -10.31
CA GLN A 144 4.85 20.96 -10.55
C GLN A 144 5.78 20.97 -9.33
N LEU A 145 7.03 20.60 -9.56
CA LEU A 145 8.13 20.71 -8.63
C LEU A 145 8.86 22.02 -8.95
N LYS A 146 8.91 22.96 -8.01
CA LYS A 146 9.61 24.24 -8.18
C LYS A 146 10.84 24.31 -7.29
N GLY A 147 11.98 24.57 -7.92
CA GLY A 147 13.19 25.01 -7.27
C GLY A 147 13.37 26.52 -7.32
N LEU A 148 14.57 26.99 -6.98
CA LEU A 148 14.90 28.41 -6.95
C LEU A 148 14.98 29.02 -8.36
N LEU A 149 15.55 28.28 -9.31
CA LEU A 149 15.78 28.76 -10.69
C LEU A 149 15.28 27.77 -11.75
N ASP A 150 14.64 26.70 -11.31
CA ASP A 150 14.23 25.56 -12.12
C ASP A 150 12.80 25.13 -11.78
N SER A 151 12.18 24.40 -12.70
CA SER A 151 10.93 23.72 -12.43
C SER A 151 10.80 22.47 -13.29
N ALA A 152 10.13 21.47 -12.72
CA ALA A 152 9.74 20.26 -13.43
C ALA A 152 8.23 20.08 -13.32
N THR A 153 7.56 19.82 -14.43
CA THR A 153 6.15 19.48 -14.46
C THR A 153 6.03 18.04 -14.92
N VAL A 154 5.40 17.20 -14.09
CA VAL A 154 5.20 15.78 -14.35
C VAL A 154 3.72 15.43 -14.30
N LYS A 155 3.31 14.45 -15.10
CA LYS A 155 1.95 13.92 -15.15
C LYS A 155 1.98 12.44 -14.78
N PRO A 156 1.40 12.03 -13.64
CA PRO A 156 1.23 10.62 -13.36
C PRO A 156 0.23 10.03 -14.35
N GLN A 157 0.51 8.81 -14.81
CA GLN A 157 -0.31 8.07 -15.77
C GLN A 157 -0.18 6.57 -15.56
N ILE A 158 -1.05 5.79 -16.20
CA ILE A 158 -0.96 4.34 -16.22
C ILE A 158 -0.37 3.91 -17.56
N ALA A 159 0.68 3.09 -17.51
CA ALA A 159 1.30 2.49 -18.67
C ALA A 159 1.69 1.05 -18.35
N ASN A 160 1.39 0.11 -19.27
CA ASN A 160 1.70 -1.32 -19.12
C ASN A 160 1.21 -1.91 -17.79
N ASN A 161 -0.05 -1.61 -17.40
CA ASN A 161 -0.67 -2.05 -16.15
C ASN A 161 0.01 -1.54 -14.86
N GLY A 162 0.96 -0.61 -14.97
CA GLY A 162 1.68 -0.01 -13.84
C GLY A 162 1.57 1.51 -13.81
N LEU A 163 1.99 2.10 -12.68
CA LEU A 163 2.15 3.55 -12.59
C LEU A 163 3.40 4.01 -13.35
N SER A 164 3.24 5.07 -14.13
CA SER A 164 4.30 5.76 -14.85
C SER A 164 4.19 7.28 -14.64
N LEU A 165 5.27 8.00 -14.91
CA LEU A 165 5.29 9.46 -14.89
C LEU A 165 5.76 9.99 -16.24
N GLN A 166 4.96 10.88 -16.82
CA GLN A 166 5.34 11.66 -17.99
C GLN A 166 5.98 12.99 -17.57
N VAL A 167 7.09 13.36 -18.16
CA VAL A 167 7.69 14.68 -18.03
C VAL A 167 7.05 15.61 -19.05
N VAL A 168 6.23 16.55 -18.57
CA VAL A 168 5.51 17.52 -19.41
C VAL A 168 6.41 18.70 -19.76
N ASN A 169 7.16 19.20 -18.78
CA ASN A 169 8.03 20.36 -18.98
C ASN A 169 9.21 20.33 -17.98
N LEU A 170 10.37 20.77 -18.45
CA LEU A 170 11.54 21.03 -17.62
C LEU A 170 12.07 22.43 -17.96
N THR A 171 12.30 23.22 -16.93
CA THR A 171 12.88 24.56 -17.06
C THR A 171 14.06 24.68 -16.10
N ALA A 172 15.17 25.23 -16.56
CA ALA A 172 16.32 25.56 -15.73
C ALA A 172 16.86 26.92 -16.15
N LEU A 173 17.12 27.81 -15.18
CA LEU A 173 17.61 29.17 -15.40
C LEU A 173 16.75 29.95 -16.42
N GLY A 174 15.42 29.76 -16.36
CA GLY A 174 14.47 30.40 -17.27
C GLY A 174 14.44 29.82 -18.70
N SER A 175 15.23 28.79 -19.01
CA SER A 175 15.28 28.14 -20.32
C SER A 175 14.60 26.77 -20.29
N LYS A 176 13.88 26.42 -21.35
CA LYS A 176 13.29 25.08 -21.52
C LYS A 176 14.38 24.05 -21.80
N MET A 177 14.33 22.93 -21.10
CA MET A 177 15.29 21.83 -21.21
C MET A 177 14.67 20.65 -21.97
N SER A 178 15.51 19.81 -22.59
CA SER A 178 15.03 18.54 -23.18
C SER A 178 14.53 17.60 -22.08
N THR A 179 13.37 16.99 -22.33
CA THR A 179 12.73 16.05 -21.43
C THR A 179 13.15 14.60 -21.69
N ASP A 180 13.74 14.30 -22.85
CA ASP A 180 13.94 12.93 -23.36
C ASP A 180 14.81 12.06 -22.42
N LYS A 181 15.93 12.63 -21.93
CA LYS A 181 16.83 11.91 -21.02
C LYS A 181 16.17 11.62 -19.68
N VAL A 182 15.42 12.58 -19.15
CA VAL A 182 14.72 12.43 -17.86
C VAL A 182 13.57 11.44 -18.00
N GLN A 183 12.80 11.52 -19.10
CA GLN A 183 11.74 10.59 -19.42
C GLN A 183 12.28 9.15 -19.51
N THR A 184 13.36 8.94 -20.25
CA THR A 184 14.00 7.61 -20.38
C THR A 184 14.42 7.05 -19.02
N ASN A 185 14.98 7.88 -18.14
CA ASN A 185 15.37 7.42 -16.81
C ASN A 185 14.16 7.09 -15.93
N LEU A 186 13.11 7.91 -15.97
CA LEU A 186 11.86 7.66 -15.27
C LEU A 186 11.15 6.40 -15.76
N ASP A 187 11.13 6.16 -17.07
CA ASP A 187 10.56 4.96 -17.67
C ASP A 187 11.32 3.71 -17.22
N ASN A 188 12.65 3.76 -17.16
CA ASN A 188 13.47 2.66 -16.64
C ASN A 188 13.23 2.40 -15.14
N LEU A 189 13.01 3.45 -14.33
CA LEU A 189 12.71 3.29 -12.91
C LEU A 189 11.30 2.72 -12.69
N THR A 190 10.31 3.27 -13.38
CA THR A 190 8.91 2.86 -13.24
C THR A 190 8.67 1.46 -13.81
N SER A 191 9.29 1.10 -14.94
CA SER A 191 9.23 -0.27 -15.48
C SER A 191 9.81 -1.30 -14.52
N LYS A 192 10.98 -1.05 -13.91
CA LYS A 192 11.56 -1.95 -12.91
C LYS A 192 10.66 -2.13 -11.69
N ALA A 193 9.97 -1.07 -11.27
CA ALA A 193 9.05 -1.11 -10.13
C ALA A 193 7.72 -1.82 -10.46
N THR A 194 7.27 -1.80 -11.72
CA THR A 194 5.93 -2.27 -12.14
C THR A 194 5.93 -3.64 -12.82
N GLN A 195 7.03 -4.03 -13.48
CA GLN A 195 7.13 -5.31 -14.20
C GLN A 195 6.93 -6.56 -13.33
N ASN A 196 7.13 -6.42 -12.01
CA ASN A 196 7.03 -7.52 -11.05
C ASN A 196 5.99 -7.25 -9.96
N TYR A 197 4.90 -6.55 -10.27
CA TYR A 197 3.79 -6.47 -9.33
C TYR A 197 3.34 -7.89 -8.97
N PRO A 198 3.47 -8.28 -7.68
CA PRO A 198 3.15 -9.63 -7.27
C PRO A 198 1.64 -9.86 -7.45
N LEU A 199 1.22 -11.12 -7.54
CA LEU A 199 -0.19 -11.49 -7.52
C LEU A 199 -1.02 -10.90 -8.68
N GLY A 200 -0.38 -10.49 -9.78
CA GLY A 200 -1.05 -9.91 -10.93
C GLY A 200 -1.71 -8.55 -10.65
N ILE A 201 -1.25 -7.83 -9.62
CA ILE A 201 -1.75 -6.49 -9.30
C ILE A 201 -1.48 -5.55 -10.48
N HIS A 202 -2.46 -4.70 -10.80
CA HIS A 202 -2.32 -3.64 -11.78
C HIS A 202 -2.87 -2.32 -11.24
N ALA A 203 -2.38 -1.22 -11.80
CA ALA A 203 -2.93 0.11 -11.54
C ALA A 203 -4.22 0.32 -12.37
N ASP A 204 -5.29 0.76 -11.71
CA ASP A 204 -6.60 1.00 -12.34
C ASP A 204 -6.83 2.46 -12.67
N ASN A 205 -6.43 3.35 -11.76
CA ASN A 205 -6.56 4.79 -11.93
C ASN A 205 -5.42 5.53 -11.24
N VAL A 206 -5.10 6.71 -11.77
CA VAL A 206 -4.24 7.68 -11.09
C VAL A 206 -4.76 9.08 -11.36
N LYS A 207 -4.89 9.88 -10.31
CA LYS A 207 -5.39 11.25 -10.38
C LYS A 207 -4.57 12.17 -9.50
N VAL A 208 -4.39 13.40 -9.98
CA VAL A 208 -3.87 14.50 -9.17
C VAL A 208 -5.04 15.15 -8.45
N THR A 209 -4.88 15.42 -7.15
CA THR A 209 -5.86 16.10 -6.30
C THR A 209 -5.31 17.46 -5.86
N ASP A 210 -6.15 18.28 -5.21
CA ASP A 210 -5.72 19.58 -4.69
C ASP A 210 -4.58 19.47 -3.65
N THR A 211 -4.41 18.29 -3.05
CA THR A 211 -3.46 18.07 -1.95
C THR A 211 -2.38 17.04 -2.26
N GLY A 212 -2.38 16.44 -3.44
CA GLY A 212 -1.37 15.43 -3.82
C GLY A 212 -1.78 14.54 -4.98
N VAL A 213 -1.51 13.25 -4.84
CA VAL A 213 -1.80 12.22 -5.85
C VAL A 213 -2.53 11.06 -5.20
N GLU A 214 -3.50 10.51 -5.90
CA GLU A 214 -4.18 9.27 -5.53
C GLU A 214 -4.07 8.26 -6.68
N ALA A 215 -3.71 7.03 -6.34
CA ALA A 215 -3.69 5.90 -7.27
C ALA A 215 -4.49 4.73 -6.71
N THR A 216 -5.19 4.00 -7.57
CA THR A 216 -5.92 2.78 -7.21
C THR A 216 -5.35 1.58 -7.95
N PHE A 217 -5.36 0.44 -7.28
CA PHE A 217 -4.84 -0.82 -7.79
C PHE A 217 -5.81 -1.94 -7.50
N SER A 218 -5.81 -2.97 -8.35
CA SER A 218 -6.59 -4.17 -8.09
C SER A 218 -5.95 -5.43 -8.66
N THR A 219 -6.45 -6.56 -8.17
CA THR A 219 -6.27 -7.89 -8.77
C THR A 219 -7.47 -8.76 -8.44
N THR A 220 -7.70 -9.78 -9.26
CA THR A 220 -8.75 -10.79 -9.03
C THR A 220 -8.18 -12.19 -9.22
N ASN A 221 -8.69 -13.15 -8.45
CA ASN A 221 -8.32 -14.57 -8.50
C ASN A 221 -6.80 -14.81 -8.46
N ALA A 222 -6.12 -14.14 -7.53
CA ALA A 222 -4.68 -14.25 -7.39
C ALA A 222 -4.26 -15.45 -6.55
N THR A 223 -3.14 -16.08 -6.91
CA THR A 223 -2.55 -17.18 -6.14
C THR A 223 -1.34 -16.68 -5.38
N ILE A 224 -1.31 -16.90 -4.06
CA ILE A 224 -0.16 -16.58 -3.21
C ILE A 224 0.90 -17.67 -3.44
N PRO A 225 2.09 -17.32 -3.97
CA PRO A 225 3.12 -18.32 -4.24
C PRO A 225 3.64 -18.93 -2.94
N ALA A 226 3.89 -20.25 -2.91
CA ALA A 226 4.73 -20.83 -1.88
C ALA A 226 6.14 -20.29 -2.04
N ALA A 227 6.75 -19.88 -0.93
CA ALA A 227 8.01 -19.17 -0.94
C ALA A 227 9.09 -19.93 -1.72
N SER A 228 9.46 -19.38 -2.88
CA SER A 228 10.82 -19.41 -3.39
C SER A 228 11.11 -18.03 -3.97
N SER A 229 12.14 -17.36 -3.42
CA SER A 229 12.78 -16.13 -3.89
C SER A 229 12.00 -14.80 -3.82
N SER A 230 12.04 -14.11 -2.68
CA SER A 230 12.20 -12.63 -2.63
C SER A 230 12.42 -12.05 -1.21
N SER A 231 13.33 -12.62 -0.42
CA SER A 231 13.86 -11.95 0.79
C SER A 231 15.36 -11.74 0.62
N GLN A 232 15.73 -10.84 -0.31
CA GLN A 232 17.10 -10.34 -0.45
C GLN A 232 17.25 -8.87 -0.03
N THR A 233 16.30 -8.36 0.75
CA THR A 233 16.49 -7.15 1.55
C THR A 233 16.26 -7.54 3.00
N GLY A 234 17.33 -7.58 3.78
CA GLY A 234 17.33 -8.12 5.14
C GLY A 234 16.38 -7.39 6.07
N GLN A 235 15.22 -7.98 6.33
CA GLN A 235 14.57 -8.13 7.63
C GLN A 235 13.31 -8.98 7.38
N ASP A 236 13.22 -10.18 7.96
CA ASP A 236 12.02 -11.02 7.79
C ASP A 236 10.89 -10.52 8.71
N CYS A 237 10.21 -9.46 8.28
CA CYS A 237 9.13 -8.79 9.01
C CYS A 237 7.89 -9.67 9.22
N PHE A 238 7.78 -10.81 8.52
CA PHE A 238 6.61 -11.70 8.55
C PHE A 238 6.88 -13.06 9.22
N SER A 239 8.11 -13.33 9.67
CA SER A 239 8.52 -14.58 10.34
C SER A 239 7.78 -14.95 11.63
N GLY A 240 6.99 -14.04 12.22
CA GLY A 240 6.31 -14.23 13.51
C GLY A 240 4.79 -13.99 13.49
N VAL A 241 4.19 -14.01 12.31
CA VAL A 241 2.75 -13.80 12.05
C VAL A 241 2.07 -15.13 11.74
#